data_AF-A0A2M8DLN3-F1
#
_entry.id   AF-A0A2M8DLN3-F1
#
_cell.length_a   1.000
_cell.length_b   1.000
_cell.length_c   1.000
_cell.angle_alpha   90.00
_cell.angle_beta   90.00
_cell.angle_gamma   90.00
#
_symmetry.space_group_name_H-M   'P 1'
#
loop_
_entity.id
_entity.type
_entity.pdbx_description
1 polymer ?
#
loop_
_entity_poly.entity_id
_entity_poly.type
_entity_poly.pdbx_seq_one_letter_code
_entity_poly.pdbx_strand_id
1 'polypeptide(L)'
;MVLLKNINRVMNRLILQIIAGILGIFLAAKFVPGVSLKVIPGESSFFGIEFTDSWQILLLVGFVLGLVNFFIKPVLKIITLPLRILTFGLFSLVINMLMVWVIDIFFLEFEIEGLIPLFWTTIIIWVLSLFLGIYRPRQKVIVE
;
A
#
# COMPACT_ATOMS: atom_id res chain seq x y z
N MET A 1 23.48 5.22 -20.96
CA MET A 1 22.12 5.82 -21.04
C MET A 1 20.99 4.85 -20.65
N VAL A 2 21.03 3.56 -21.03
CA VAL A 2 19.98 2.55 -20.71
C VAL A 2 19.81 2.27 -19.21
N LEU A 3 20.92 2.21 -18.45
CA LEU A 3 20.89 1.92 -17.00
C LEU A 3 20.18 3.04 -16.19
N LEU A 4 20.46 4.31 -16.49
CA LEU A 4 19.81 5.46 -15.83
C LEU A 4 18.28 5.49 -16.09
N LYS A 5 17.85 5.11 -17.30
CA LYS A 5 16.43 5.03 -17.66
C LYS A 5 15.70 3.89 -16.93
N ASN A 6 16.40 2.83 -16.52
CA ASN A 6 15.81 1.75 -15.72
C ASN A 6 15.64 2.17 -14.26
N ILE A 7 16.66 2.82 -13.69
CA ILE A 7 16.63 3.34 -12.31
C ILE A 7 15.47 4.33 -12.13
N ASN A 8 15.31 5.28 -13.05
CA ASN A 8 14.20 6.25 -13.00
C ASN A 8 12.82 5.58 -13.07
N ARG A 9 12.68 4.50 -13.85
CA ARG A 9 11.42 3.75 -13.92
C ARG A 9 11.08 3.03 -12.62
N VAL A 10 12.08 2.45 -11.96
CA VAL A 10 11.92 1.74 -10.68
C VAL A 10 11.59 2.74 -9.58
N MET A 11 12.35 3.83 -9.47
CA MET A 11 12.11 4.89 -8.49
C MET A 11 10.71 5.50 -8.63
N ASN A 12 10.25 5.78 -9.85
CA ASN A 12 8.89 6.27 -10.07
C ASN A 12 7.81 5.26 -9.70
N ARG A 13 8.07 3.94 -9.73
CA ARG A 13 7.11 2.95 -9.19
C ARG A 13 7.04 3.04 -7.68
N LEU A 14 8.19 3.07 -7.03
CA LEU A 14 8.28 3.10 -5.58
C LEU A 14 7.57 4.34 -5.00
N ILE A 15 7.88 5.52 -5.54
CA ILE A 15 7.27 6.79 -5.09
C ILE A 15 5.75 6.74 -5.23
N LEU A 16 5.24 6.25 -6.38
CA LEU A 16 3.78 6.14 -6.57
C LEU A 16 3.14 5.16 -5.60
N GLN A 17 3.80 4.06 -5.24
CA GLN A 17 3.28 3.10 -4.26
C GLN A 17 3.27 3.67 -2.85
N ILE A 18 4.30 4.44 -2.47
CA ILE A 18 4.36 5.13 -1.18
C ILE A 18 3.24 6.18 -1.08
N ILE A 19 3.09 7.02 -2.11
CA ILE A 19 2.01 8.02 -2.16
C ILE A 19 0.64 7.35 -2.13
N ALA A 20 0.44 6.26 -2.88
CA ALA A 20 -0.79 5.50 -2.86
C ALA A 20 -1.08 4.90 -1.48
N GLY A 21 -0.05 4.40 -0.78
CA GLY A 21 -0.16 3.88 0.58
C GLY A 21 -0.60 4.96 1.57
N ILE A 22 0.10 6.09 1.60
CA ILE A 22 -0.20 7.21 2.50
C ILE A 22 -1.60 7.76 2.23
N LEU A 23 -1.92 8.11 0.98
CA LEU A 23 -3.24 8.63 0.61
C LEU A 23 -4.34 7.61 0.85
N GLY A 24 -4.07 6.34 0.58
CA GLY A 24 -5.03 5.26 0.75
C GLY A 24 -5.40 5.04 2.21
N ILE A 25 -4.42 5.03 3.10
CA ILE A 25 -4.68 4.94 4.54
C ILE A 25 -5.36 6.21 5.05
N PHE A 26 -4.92 7.39 4.62
CA PHE A 26 -5.55 8.64 4.99
C PHE A 26 -7.03 8.68 4.62
N LEU A 27 -7.37 8.25 3.40
CA LEU A 27 -8.75 8.19 2.93
C LEU A 27 -9.52 7.07 3.63
N ALA A 28 -8.91 5.90 3.86
CA ALA A 28 -9.56 4.81 4.58
C ALA A 28 -9.91 5.21 6.01
N ALA A 29 -8.97 5.78 6.77
CA ALA A 29 -9.20 6.26 8.12
C ALA A 29 -10.29 7.35 8.19
N LYS A 30 -10.47 8.13 7.12
CA LYS A 30 -11.50 9.17 7.05
C LYS A 30 -12.87 8.65 6.64
N PHE A 31 -12.94 7.70 5.71
CA PHE A 31 -14.19 7.30 5.04
C PHE A 31 -14.70 5.91 5.43
N VAL A 32 -13.88 5.08 6.07
CA VAL A 32 -14.24 3.70 6.43
C VAL A 32 -14.38 3.62 7.96
N PRO A 33 -15.62 3.45 8.47
CA PRO A 33 -15.82 3.16 9.89
C PRO A 33 -15.09 1.86 10.26
N GLY A 34 -14.35 1.87 11.37
CA GLY A 34 -13.55 0.73 11.82
C GLY A 34 -12.09 0.75 11.35
N VAL A 35 -11.63 1.79 10.66
CA VAL A 35 -10.20 2.04 10.41
C VAL A 35 -9.73 3.15 11.34
N SER A 36 -8.87 2.83 12.30
CA SER A 36 -8.41 3.79 13.30
C SER A 36 -6.88 3.85 13.34
N LEU A 37 -6.35 5.07 13.43
CA LEU A 37 -4.95 5.33 13.73
C LEU A 37 -4.85 5.71 15.20
N LYS A 38 -4.41 4.77 16.04
CA LYS A 38 -4.29 4.95 17.49
C LYS A 38 -2.85 5.30 17.83
N VAL A 39 -2.66 6.43 18.52
CA VAL A 39 -1.38 6.76 19.16
C VAL A 39 -1.44 6.19 20.57
N ILE A 40 -0.54 5.28 20.92
CA ILE A 40 -0.43 4.70 22.25
C ILE A 40 0.80 5.34 22.92
N PRO A 41 0.61 6.27 23.88
CA PRO A 41 1.73 6.91 24.57
C PRO A 41 2.63 5.85 25.24
N GLY A 42 3.93 5.88 24.95
CA GLY A 42 4.93 4.97 25.52
C GLY A 42 5.07 3.60 24.82
N GLU A 43 4.12 3.19 23.98
CA GLU A 43 4.24 1.96 23.17
C GLU A 43 4.43 2.25 21.68
N SER A 44 3.87 3.36 21.19
CA SER A 44 4.03 3.83 19.82
C SER A 44 5.41 4.45 19.61
N SER A 45 6.44 3.62 19.64
CA SER A 45 7.80 4.00 19.32
C SER A 45 8.34 3.18 18.16
N PHE A 46 8.94 3.85 17.19
CA PHE A 46 9.71 3.18 16.14
C PHE A 46 11.19 3.46 16.36
N PHE A 47 11.95 2.40 16.66
CA PHE A 47 13.39 2.51 16.90
C PHE A 47 13.74 3.49 18.05
N GLY A 48 12.91 3.54 19.09
CA GLY A 48 13.10 4.42 20.25
C GLY A 48 12.67 5.88 20.03
N ILE A 49 12.06 6.20 18.88
CA ILE A 49 11.43 7.50 18.64
C ILE A 49 9.94 7.35 18.93
N GLU A 50 9.46 8.01 19.98
CA GLU A 50 8.04 8.05 20.33
C GLU A 50 7.26 8.90 19.32
N PHE A 51 6.13 8.38 18.86
CA PHE A 51 5.18 9.13 18.07
C PHE A 51 4.17 9.79 18.98
N THR A 52 4.00 11.10 18.80
CA THR A 52 3.06 11.91 19.58
C THR A 52 1.79 12.19 18.78
N ASP A 53 1.88 12.17 17.45
CA ASP A 53 0.78 12.56 16.58
C ASP A 53 0.39 11.47 15.58
N SER A 54 -0.92 11.38 15.29
CA SER A 54 -1.47 10.43 14.31
C SER A 54 -0.93 10.62 12.90
N TRP A 55 -0.49 11.83 12.52
CA TRP A 55 0.08 12.07 11.19
C TRP A 55 1.44 11.40 11.00
N GLN A 56 2.22 11.21 12.09
CA GLN A 56 3.50 10.51 12.04
C GLN A 56 3.28 9.01 11.79
N ILE A 57 2.31 8.43 12.49
CA ILE A 57 1.87 7.05 12.30
C ILE A 57 1.35 6.85 10.88
N LEU A 58 0.49 7.75 10.40
CA LEU A 58 -0.02 7.69 9.03
C LEU A 58 1.12 7.64 7.99
N LEU A 59 2.13 8.48 8.15
CA LEU A 59 3.29 8.49 7.25
C LEU A 59 4.08 7.19 7.34
N LEU A 60 4.34 6.67 8.54
CA LEU A 60 5.05 5.41 8.74
C LEU A 60 4.30 4.23 8.12
N VAL A 61 3.04 4.05 8.50
CA VAL A 61 2.19 2.94 8.05
C VAL A 61 1.98 3.03 6.54
N GLY A 62 1.70 4.22 6.01
CA GLY A 62 1.53 4.46 4.57
C GLY A 62 2.81 4.20 3.77
N PHE A 63 3.96 4.60 4.31
CA PHE A 63 5.27 4.33 3.71
C PHE A 63 5.56 2.83 3.65
N VAL A 64 5.36 2.11 4.77
CA VAL A 64 5.61 0.67 4.84
C VAL A 64 4.64 -0.09 3.94
N LEU A 65 3.36 0.29 3.90
CA LEU A 65 2.39 -0.27 2.97
C LEU A 65 2.84 -0.09 1.50
N GLY A 66 3.34 1.08 1.14
CA GLY A 66 3.89 1.34 -0.19
C GLY A 66 5.10 0.46 -0.52
N LEU A 67 5.99 0.26 0.45
CA LEU A 67 7.17 -0.60 0.34
C LEU A 67 6.77 -2.07 0.15
N VAL A 68 5.84 -2.54 0.98
CA VAL A 68 5.24 -3.88 0.94
C VAL A 68 4.55 -4.11 -0.40
N ASN A 69 3.79 -3.15 -0.91
CA ASN A 69 3.20 -3.22 -2.25
C ASN A 69 4.23 -3.22 -3.40
N PHE A 70 5.39 -2.60 -3.21
CA PHE A 70 6.43 -2.58 -4.22
C PHE A 70 7.23 -3.89 -4.27
N PHE A 71 7.61 -4.44 -3.11
CA PHE A 71 8.46 -5.63 -3.02
C PHE A 71 7.70 -6.95 -2.93
N ILE A 72 6.67 -7.03 -2.09
CA ILE A 72 5.99 -8.30 -1.76
C ILE A 72 4.91 -8.62 -2.80
N LYS A 73 4.15 -7.63 -3.25
CA LYS A 73 3.04 -7.83 -4.21
C LYS A 73 3.47 -8.51 -5.51
N PRO A 74 4.62 -8.17 -6.15
CA PRO A 74 5.08 -8.87 -7.35
C PRO A 74 5.36 -10.35 -7.10
N VAL A 75 5.95 -10.68 -5.96
CA VAL A 75 6.27 -12.07 -5.57
C VAL A 75 4.97 -12.85 -5.37
N LEU A 76 4.04 -12.32 -4.57
CA LEU A 76 2.74 -12.96 -4.35
C LEU A 76 1.96 -13.15 -5.65
N LYS A 77 2.04 -12.19 -6.58
CA LYS A 77 1.35 -12.30 -7.88
C LYS A 77 1.85 -13.46 -8.73
N ILE A 78 3.14 -13.80 -8.63
CA ILE A 78 3.74 -14.94 -9.33
C ILE A 78 3.32 -16.24 -8.65
N ILE A 79 3.46 -16.34 -7.33
CA ILE A 79 3.10 -17.53 -6.55
C ILE A 79 1.61 -17.86 -6.72
N THR A 80 0.76 -16.84 -6.68
CA THR A 80 -0.71 -16.99 -6.76
C THR A 80 -1.23 -16.99 -8.18
N LEU A 81 -0.36 -16.92 -9.19
CA LEU A 81 -0.75 -16.87 -10.61
C LEU A 81 -1.71 -18.01 -11.01
N PRO A 82 -1.48 -19.29 -10.67
CA PRO A 82 -2.37 -20.38 -11.04
C PRO A 82 -3.77 -20.20 -10.43
N LEU A 83 -3.81 -19.82 -9.16
CA LEU A 83 -5.07 -19.61 -8.42
C LEU A 83 -5.82 -18.38 -8.92
N ARG A 84 -5.10 -17.32 -9.31
CA ARG A 84 -5.70 -16.13 -9.95
C ARG A 84 -6.31 -16.48 -11.30
N ILE A 85 -5.73 -17.38 -12.08
CA ILE A 85 -6.33 -17.83 -13.35
C ILE A 85 -7.58 -18.66 -13.06
N LEU A 86 -7.52 -19.59 -12.10
CA LEU A 86 -8.64 -20.45 -11.71
C LEU A 86 -9.85 -19.65 -11.18
N THR A 87 -9.58 -18.54 -10.49
CA THR A 87 -10.61 -17.65 -9.91
C THR A 87 -10.97 -16.47 -10.83
N PHE A 88 -10.58 -16.49 -12.11
CA PHE A 88 -10.81 -15.40 -13.06
C PHE A 88 -10.34 -14.02 -12.59
N GLY A 89 -9.28 -13.99 -11.77
CA GLY A 89 -8.69 -12.77 -11.22
C GLY A 89 -9.29 -12.32 -9.89
N LEU A 90 -10.36 -12.95 -9.38
CA LEU A 90 -10.97 -12.60 -8.09
C LEU A 90 -9.97 -12.71 -6.93
N PHE A 91 -9.07 -13.70 -6.97
CA PHE A 91 -8.04 -13.87 -5.95
C PHE A 91 -7.04 -12.69 -5.88
N SER A 92 -7.00 -11.81 -6.89
CA SER A 92 -6.21 -10.58 -6.81
C SER A 92 -6.73 -9.60 -5.75
N LEU A 93 -8.04 -9.58 -5.48
CA LEU A 93 -8.63 -8.79 -4.40
C LEU A 93 -8.17 -9.32 -3.05
N VAL A 94 -8.18 -10.64 -2.88
CA VAL A 94 -7.69 -11.32 -1.66
C VAL A 94 -6.23 -10.95 -1.39
N ILE A 95 -5.39 -10.97 -2.42
CA ILE A 95 -3.98 -10.57 -2.25
C ILE A 95 -3.83 -9.10 -1.89
N ASN A 96 -4.56 -8.19 -2.55
CA ASN A 96 -4.53 -6.78 -2.17
C ASN A 96 -4.99 -6.58 -0.72
N MET A 97 -6.01 -7.32 -0.28
CA MET A 97 -6.53 -7.26 1.08
C MET A 97 -5.54 -7.82 2.10
N LEU A 98 -4.87 -8.91 1.74
CA LEU A 98 -3.79 -9.50 2.53
C LEU A 98 -2.65 -8.50 2.73
N MET A 99 -2.29 -7.69 1.73
CA MET A 99 -1.26 -6.66 1.89
C MET A 99 -1.63 -5.65 2.98
N VAL A 100 -2.88 -5.20 3.01
CA VAL A 100 -3.37 -4.25 4.02
C VAL A 100 -3.44 -4.92 5.39
N TRP A 101 -3.93 -6.16 5.44
CA TRP A 101 -4.05 -6.93 6.66
C TRP A 101 -2.70 -7.25 7.32
N VAL A 102 -1.67 -7.51 6.50
CA VAL A 102 -0.30 -7.66 7.01
C VAL A 102 0.14 -6.38 7.72
N ILE A 103 -0.19 -5.20 7.20
CA ILE A 103 0.17 -3.94 7.87
C ILE A 103 -0.62 -3.77 9.18
N ASP A 104 -1.91 -4.07 9.19
CA ASP A 104 -2.77 -4.06 10.37
C ASP A 104 -2.21 -4.95 11.51
N ILE A 105 -1.70 -6.14 11.19
CA ILE A 105 -1.09 -7.02 12.22
C ILE A 105 0.27 -6.49 12.71
N PHE A 106 1.06 -5.89 11.83
CA PHE A 106 2.42 -5.46 12.15
C PHE A 106 2.49 -4.13 12.91
N PHE A 107 1.47 -3.29 12.78
CA PHE A 107 1.41 -1.96 13.41
C PHE A 107 0.22 -1.89 14.36
N LEU A 108 0.49 -1.97 15.67
CA LEU A 108 -0.51 -1.81 16.73
C LEU A 108 -1.26 -0.48 16.63
N GLU A 109 -0.61 0.53 16.05
CA GLU A 109 -1.15 1.86 15.84
C GLU A 109 -2.16 1.93 14.69
N PHE A 110 -2.21 0.93 13.82
CA PHE A 110 -3.13 0.89 12.68
C PHE A 110 -4.04 -0.31 12.83
N GLU A 111 -5.25 -0.06 13.33
CA GLU A 111 -6.22 -1.10 13.60
C GLU A 111 -7.37 -1.04 12.60
N ILE A 112 -7.70 -2.20 12.03
CA ILE A 112 -8.86 -2.41 11.17
C ILE A 112 -9.82 -3.41 11.83
N GLU A 113 -10.98 -2.91 12.26
CA GLU A 113 -11.98 -3.69 12.99
C GLU A 113 -12.80 -4.62 12.07
N GLY A 114 -12.20 -5.77 11.74
CA GLY A 114 -12.87 -6.86 11.03
C GLY A 114 -12.74 -6.81 9.51
N LEU A 115 -13.44 -7.74 8.84
CA LEU A 115 -13.26 -7.96 7.40
C LEU A 115 -13.91 -6.88 6.51
N ILE A 116 -15.01 -6.27 6.96
CA ILE A 116 -15.73 -5.27 6.16
C ILE A 116 -14.91 -3.98 6.01
N PRO A 117 -14.36 -3.39 7.09
CA PRO A 117 -13.50 -2.21 6.95
C PRO A 117 -12.22 -2.52 6.16
N LEU A 118 -11.64 -3.71 6.35
CA LEU A 118 -10.48 -4.17 5.61
C LEU A 118 -10.74 -4.23 4.09
N PHE A 119 -11.90 -4.77 3.71
CA PHE A 119 -12.33 -4.85 2.31
C PHE A 119 -12.47 -3.46 1.69
N TRP A 120 -13.17 -2.53 2.35
CA TRP A 120 -13.35 -1.16 1.85
C TRP A 120 -12.03 -0.40 1.76
N THR A 121 -11.16 -0.53 2.76
CA THR A 121 -9.81 0.04 2.78
C THR A 121 -9.01 -0.43 1.57
N THR A 122 -9.06 -1.73 1.30
CA THR A 122 -8.39 -2.36 0.16
C THR A 122 -8.89 -1.79 -1.16
N ILE A 123 -10.21 -1.60 -1.31
CA ILE A 123 -10.80 -1.01 -2.50
C ILE A 123 -10.30 0.43 -2.68
N ILE A 124 -10.30 1.24 -1.63
CA ILE A 124 -9.82 2.63 -1.68
C ILE A 124 -8.37 2.68 -2.17
N ILE A 125 -7.48 1.90 -1.56
CA ILE A 125 -6.06 1.84 -1.95
C ILE A 125 -5.90 1.35 -3.39
N TRP A 126 -6.67 0.33 -3.79
CA TRP A 126 -6.63 -0.22 -5.15
C TRP A 126 -7.07 0.82 -6.18
N VAL A 127 -8.18 1.52 -5.94
CA VAL A 127 -8.71 2.58 -6.80
C VAL A 127 -7.70 3.74 -6.92
N LEU A 128 -7.12 4.19 -5.80
CA LEU A 128 -6.08 5.21 -5.81
C LEU A 128 -4.84 4.78 -6.60
N SER A 129 -4.41 3.54 -6.41
CA SER A 129 -3.28 2.97 -7.16
C SER A 129 -3.55 2.93 -8.66
N LEU A 130 -4.80 2.69 -9.07
CA LEU A 130 -5.22 2.76 -10.47
C LEU A 130 -5.16 4.20 -10.99
N PHE A 131 -5.76 5.16 -10.29
CA PHE A 131 -5.72 6.57 -10.67
C PHE A 131 -4.29 7.10 -10.80
N LEU A 132 -3.45 6.87 -9.80
CA LEU A 132 -2.03 7.25 -9.81
C LEU A 132 -1.25 6.51 -10.91
N GLY A 133 -1.62 5.27 -11.19
CA GLY A 133 -1.05 4.47 -12.27
C GLY A 133 -1.42 4.96 -13.67
N ILE A 134 -2.62 5.53 -13.84
CA ILE A 134 -3.09 6.13 -15.09
C ILE A 134 -2.25 7.37 -15.42
N TYR A 135 -1.88 8.17 -14.42
CA TYR A 135 -1.01 9.34 -14.60
C TYR A 135 0.46 8.99 -14.88
N ARG A 136 0.84 7.70 -14.88
CA ARG A 136 2.18 7.27 -15.27
C ARG A 136 2.35 7.56 -16.77
N PRO A 137 3.12 8.60 -17.17
CA PRO A 137 3.33 8.86 -18.58
C PRO A 137 4.05 7.63 -19.12
N ARG A 138 3.46 6.95 -20.12
CA ARG A 138 4.21 5.98 -20.91
C ARG A 138 5.34 6.78 -21.55
N GLN A 139 6.52 6.76 -20.94
CA GLN A 139 7.72 7.30 -21.55
C GLN A 139 7.82 6.67 -22.92
N LYS A 140 7.56 7.47 -23.96
CA LYS A 140 7.73 7.05 -25.34
C LYS A 140 9.16 6.49 -25.41
N VAL A 141 9.27 5.24 -25.84
CA VAL A 141 10.54 4.73 -26.31
C VAL A 141 10.79 5.56 -27.56
N ILE A 142 11.62 6.60 -27.44
CA ILE A 142 12.20 7.23 -28.62
C ILE A 142 13.08 6.14 -29.20
N VAL A 143 12.54 5.47 -30.21
CA VAL A 143 13.31 4.63 -31.11
C VAL A 143 13.93 5.63 -32.07
N GLU A 144 15.16 6.00 -31.79
CA GLU A 144 16.09 6.52 -32.79
C GLU A 144 17.02 5.37 -33.18
#